data_AF-X1H1Y6-F1
#
_entry.id   AF-X1H1Y6-F1
#
_cell.length_a   1.000
_cell.length_b   1.000
_cell.length_c   1.000
_cell.angle_alpha   90.00
_cell.angle_beta   90.00
_cell.angle_gamma   90.00
#
_symmetry.space_group_name_H-M   'P 1'
#
loop_
_entity.id
_entity.type
_entity.pdbx_description
1 polymer ?
#
loop_
_entity_poly.entity_id
_entity_poly.type
_entity_poly.pdbx_seq_one_letter_code
_entity_poly.pdbx_strand_id
1 'polypeptide(L)' 'MRFHRMLTTVDLHTAGMPVRIVTGGIPNIPGKTMPEKR' A
#
# COMPACT_ATOMS: atom_id res chain seq x y z
N MET A 1 10.20 -14.97 14.78
CA MET A 1 10.45 -14.58 13.37
C MET A 1 10.78 -13.09 13.33
N ARG A 2 11.74 -12.65 12.50
CA ARG A 2 12.10 -11.22 12.37
C ARG A 2 12.01 -10.82 10.90
N PHE A 3 10.93 -10.11 10.55
CA PHE A 3 10.68 -9.63 9.19
C PHE A 3 11.12 -8.18 9.06
N HIS A 4 11.78 -7.83 7.95
CA HIS A 4 12.31 -6.48 7.73
C HIS A 4 11.37 -5.57 6.93
N ARG A 5 10.46 -6.15 6.13
CA ARG A 5 9.53 -5.41 5.24
C ARG A 5 8.20 -6.15 5.13
N MET A 6 7.45 -6.17 6.23
CA MET A 6 6.12 -6.78 6.25
C MET A 6 5.09 -5.76 5.76
N LEU A 7 4.24 -6.16 4.80
CA LEU A 7 3.08 -5.39 4.35
C LEU A 7 1.82 -6.17 4.65
N THR A 8 0.80 -5.47 5.14
CA THR A 8 -0.54 -6.02 5.31
C THR A 8 -1.40 -5.52 4.15
N THR A 9 -2.08 -6.42 3.45
CA THR A 9 -2.86 -6.07 2.26
C THR A 9 -4.26 -6.66 2.28
N VAL A 10 -5.18 -6.01 1.56
CA VAL A 10 -6.51 -6.52 1.21
C VAL A 10 -6.57 -6.60 -0.32
N ASP A 11 -6.80 -7.80 -0.83
CA ASP A 11 -6.99 -8.02 -2.26
C ASP A 11 -8.47 -7.87 -2.59
N LEU A 12 -8.77 -7.17 -3.67
CA LEU A 12 -10.13 -6.93 -4.15
C LEU A 12 -10.17 -6.89 -5.68
N HIS A 13 -11.38 -6.80 -6.22
CA HIS A 13 -11.56 -6.49 -7.63
C HIS A 13 -12.76 -5.57 -7.85
N THR A 14 -12.73 -4.82 -8.94
CA THR A 14 -13.88 -4.08 -9.46
C THR A 14 -14.10 -4.52 -10.90
N ALA A 15 -15.25 -5.12 -11.19
CA ALA A 15 -15.58 -5.63 -12.54
C ALA A 15 -14.47 -6.50 -13.18
N GLY A 16 -13.87 -7.40 -12.39
CA GLY A 16 -12.79 -8.28 -12.84
C GLY A 16 -11.39 -7.64 -12.89
N MET A 17 -11.26 -6.32 -12.71
CA MET A 17 -9.95 -5.68 -12.56
C MET A 17 -9.40 -5.93 -11.15
N PRO A 18 -8.24 -6.60 -11.01
CA PRO A 18 -7.65 -6.86 -9.71
C PRO A 18 -7.01 -5.60 -9.12
N VAL A 19 -7.21 -5.39 -7.83
CA VAL A 19 -6.58 -4.32 -7.06
C VAL A 19 -6.08 -4.89 -5.73
N ARG A 20 -4.88 -4.50 -5.31
CA ARG A 20 -4.34 -4.82 -3.99
C ARG A 20 -4.18 -3.52 -3.20
N ILE A 21 -4.88 -3.41 -2.09
CA ILE A 21 -4.77 -2.27 -1.18
C ILE A 21 -3.79 -2.63 -0.07
N VAL A 22 -2.77 -1.81 0.13
CA VAL A 22 -1.88 -1.93 1.29
C VAL A 22 -2.50 -1.16 2.46
N THR A 23 -2.77 -1.86 3.56
CA THR A 23 -3.40 -1.30 4.77
C THR A 23 -2.42 -1.11 5.93
N GLY A 24 -1.22 -1.69 5.84
CA GLY A 24 -0.20 -1.56 6.88
C GLY A 24 1.21 -1.89 6.41
N GLY A 25 2.21 -1.41 7.15
CA GLY A 25 3.64 -1.69 6.90
C GLY A 25 4.35 -0.70 5.97
N ILE A 26 3.65 0.33 5.48
CA ILE A 26 4.25 1.41 4.68
C ILE A 26 4.73 2.55 5.60
N PRO A 27 5.99 3.00 5.50
CA PRO A 27 6.49 4.16 6.24
C PRO A 27 5.91 5.47 5.67
N ASN A 28 6.14 6.58 6.36
CA ASN A 28 5.73 7.89 5.86
C ASN A 28 6.36 8.20 4.49
N ILE A 29 5.52 8.49 3.49
CA ILE A 29 5.95 8.91 2.16
C ILE A 29 6.08 10.45 2.17
N PRO A 30 7.28 11.03 1.94
CA PRO A 30 7.47 12.48 1.95
C PRO A 30 6.67 13.17 0.84
N GLY A 31 6.34 14.45 1.03
CA GLY A 31 5.50 15.25 0.13
C GLY A 31 4.26 15.82 0.84
N LYS A 32 3.88 17.04 0.47
CA LYS A 32 2.73 17.77 1.02
C LYS A 32 1.44 17.46 0.27
N THR A 33 1.53 17.06 -0.99
CA THR A 33 0.39 16.72 -1.85
C THR A 33 0.49 15.28 -2.36
N MET A 34 -0.60 14.70 -2.86
CA MET A 34 -0.58 13.35 -3.44
C MET A 34 0.33 13.22 -4.68
N PRO A 35 0.38 14.21 -5.60
CA PRO A 35 1.36 14.19 -6.69
C PRO A 35 2.82 14.19 -6.22
N GLU A 36 3.13 14.88 -5.11
CA GLU A 36 4.49 14.88 -4.54
C GLU A 36 4.88 13.54 -3.91
N LYS A 37 3.90 12.71 -3.54
CA LYS A 37 4.11 11.38 -2.93
C LYS A 37 4.18 10.24 -3.96
N ARG A 38 3.91 10.53 -5.24
CA ARG A 38 3.82 9.55 -6.33
C ARG A 38 5.17 9.37 -7.02
#